data_AF-A0A958B7Z5-F1
#
_entry.id   AF-A0A958B7Z5-F1
#
_cell.length_a   1.000
_cell.length_b   1.000
_cell.length_c   1.000
_cell.angle_alpha   90.00
_cell.angle_beta   90.00
_cell.angle_gamma   90.00
#
_symmetry.space_group_name_H-M   'P 1'
#
loop_
_entity.id
_entity.type
_entity.pdbx_description
1 polymer ?
#
loop_
_entity_poly.entity_id
_entity_poly.type
_entity_poly.pdbx_seq_one_letter_code
_entity_poly.pdbx_strand_id
1 'polypeptide(L)'
;MNTVAPDEVVELKKLLTVHKRRLFVLREKQAKKGDDTPADIIMEIEDIEAQIAAIKAKLVAAGALNGLLKVTLEGQHSPEMIEAAKRAFAGVLGIPAEQVKVTYLGEGSVVLLVQVPQKAAERLVAMYEPGTLNLPDLVVETIKSVEWEEIHGELQGKDLRGFDLSYADLSWADLSWADLSGANLTKAYLSHSSLSGATLSGATLSGATLHDADLSQADLNLAILTDADLSLAILTDADLSGADLRRAYLLGLNLTDVIYDETTKWPWQYKPELVEVE
;
A
#
# COMPACT_ATOMS: atom_id res chain seq x y z
N MET A 1 23.81 7.26 -18.08
CA MET A 1 22.79 6.56 -17.28
C MET A 1 21.46 6.81 -17.97
N ASN A 2 20.85 5.80 -18.59
CA ASN A 2 19.56 5.94 -19.25
C ASN A 2 18.51 6.23 -18.18
N THR A 3 18.12 7.50 -18.05
CA THR A 3 16.96 7.89 -17.26
C THR A 3 15.72 7.43 -18.02
N VAL A 4 15.07 6.39 -17.53
CA VAL A 4 13.73 5.99 -18.00
C VAL A 4 12.82 7.21 -17.88
N ALA A 5 12.11 7.58 -18.95
CA ALA A 5 11.27 8.77 -18.93
C ALA A 5 10.13 8.61 -17.91
N PRO A 6 9.64 9.67 -17.26
CA PRO A 6 8.53 9.58 -16.31
C PRO A 6 7.29 8.87 -16.88
N ASP A 7 6.99 9.10 -18.17
CA ASP A 7 5.87 8.43 -18.86
C ASP A 7 6.12 6.93 -19.06
N GLU A 8 7.37 6.53 -19.30
CA GLU A 8 7.76 5.13 -19.42
C GLU A 8 7.70 4.41 -18.06
N VAL A 9 8.03 5.09 -16.96
CA VAL A 9 7.82 4.58 -15.60
C VAL A 9 6.34 4.31 -15.33
N VAL A 10 5.46 5.23 -15.73
CA VAL A 10 4.01 5.07 -15.58
C VAL A 10 3.53 3.85 -16.37
N GLU A 11 4.00 3.67 -17.60
CA GLU A 11 3.57 2.55 -18.44
C GLU A 11 4.11 1.21 -17.93
N LEU A 12 5.36 1.18 -17.45
CA LEU A 12 5.94 -0.01 -16.80
C LEU A 12 5.17 -0.40 -15.54
N LYS A 13 4.71 0.57 -14.73
CA LYS A 13 3.86 0.31 -13.56
C LYS A 13 2.52 -0.31 -13.97
N LYS A 14 1.84 0.23 -14.99
CA LYS A 14 0.60 -0.37 -15.51
C LYS A 14 0.82 -1.80 -16.02
N LEU A 15 1.89 -2.03 -16.77
CA LEU A 15 2.21 -3.34 -17.31
C LEU A 15 2.48 -4.35 -16.18
N LEU A 16 3.21 -3.93 -15.14
CA LEU A 16 3.44 -4.72 -13.93
C LEU A 16 2.12 -5.15 -13.28
N THR A 17 1.16 -4.23 -13.14
CA THR A 17 -0.18 -4.51 -12.58
C THR A 17 -0.92 -5.56 -13.40
N VAL A 18 -0.94 -5.44 -14.73
CA VAL A 18 -1.59 -6.42 -15.63
C VAL A 18 -0.99 -7.82 -15.45
N HIS A 19 0.33 -7.91 -15.34
CA HIS A 19 1.03 -9.18 -15.19
C HIS A 19 0.79 -9.81 -13.82
N LYS A 20 0.83 -9.03 -12.74
CA LYS A 20 0.51 -9.53 -11.39
C LYS A 20 -0.92 -10.05 -11.28
N ARG A 21 -1.89 -9.34 -11.87
CA ARG A 21 -3.29 -9.80 -11.95
C ARG A 21 -3.39 -11.15 -12.65
N ARG A 22 -2.73 -11.29 -13.80
CA ARG A 22 -2.75 -12.55 -14.57
C ARG A 22 -2.07 -13.68 -13.79
N LEU A 23 -0.94 -13.40 -13.15
CA LEU A 23 -0.22 -14.36 -12.31
C LEU A 23 -1.10 -14.88 -11.16
N PHE A 24 -1.79 -13.99 -10.44
CA PHE A 24 -2.68 -14.36 -9.35
C PHE A 24 -3.81 -15.29 -9.82
N VAL A 25 -4.51 -14.95 -10.90
CA VAL A 25 -5.60 -15.78 -11.45
C VAL A 25 -5.09 -17.17 -11.81
N LEU A 26 -3.88 -17.27 -12.36
CA LEU A 26 -3.26 -18.56 -12.68
C LEU A 26 -2.86 -19.32 -11.41
N ARG A 27 -2.34 -18.63 -10.39
CA ARG A 27 -2.00 -19.22 -9.09
C ARG A 27 -3.24 -19.70 -8.33
N GLU A 28 -4.37 -19.01 -8.40
CA GLU A 28 -5.65 -19.49 -7.88
C GLU A 28 -6.15 -20.73 -8.63
N LYS A 29 -6.06 -20.73 -9.96
CA LYS A 29 -6.41 -21.91 -10.78
C LYS A 29 -5.52 -23.09 -10.44
N GLN A 30 -4.23 -22.85 -10.21
CA GLN A 30 -3.28 -23.85 -9.75
C GLN A 30 -3.62 -24.34 -8.34
N ALA A 31 -3.92 -23.46 -7.38
CA ALA A 31 -4.29 -23.82 -6.02
C ALA A 31 -5.58 -24.66 -5.96
N LYS A 32 -6.57 -24.35 -6.80
CA LYS A 32 -7.84 -25.12 -6.91
C LYS A 32 -7.63 -26.51 -7.53
N LYS A 33 -6.60 -26.69 -8.34
CA LYS A 33 -6.30 -27.97 -9.03
C LYS A 33 -5.21 -28.79 -8.35
N GLY A 34 -4.36 -28.19 -7.54
CA GLY A 34 -3.24 -28.86 -6.88
C GLY A 34 -2.34 -29.59 -7.87
N ASP A 35 -2.12 -30.88 -7.65
CA ASP A 35 -1.30 -31.74 -8.50
C ASP A 35 -1.87 -31.93 -9.93
N ASP A 36 -3.18 -31.69 -10.13
CA ASP A 36 -3.84 -31.79 -11.45
C ASP A 36 -3.72 -30.49 -12.28
N THR A 37 -2.80 -29.60 -11.92
CA THR A 37 -2.62 -28.34 -12.66
C THR A 37 -2.08 -28.59 -14.07
N PRO A 38 -2.78 -28.13 -15.13
CA PRO A 38 -2.33 -28.27 -16.50
C PRO A 38 -0.97 -27.62 -16.77
N ALA A 39 -0.13 -28.28 -17.58
CA ALA A 39 1.22 -27.82 -17.89
C ALA A 39 1.25 -26.44 -18.60
N ASP A 40 0.22 -26.10 -19.37
CA ASP A 40 0.05 -24.78 -19.99
C ASP A 40 -0.11 -23.67 -18.94
N ILE A 41 -0.84 -23.92 -17.84
CA ILE A 41 -0.97 -22.97 -16.73
C ILE A 41 0.37 -22.79 -16.02
N ILE A 42 1.12 -23.87 -15.81
CA ILE A 42 2.44 -23.81 -15.16
C ILE A 42 3.42 -22.99 -16.03
N MET A 43 3.48 -23.26 -17.33
CA MET A 43 4.34 -22.51 -18.26
C MET A 43 3.94 -21.03 -18.34
N GLU A 44 2.64 -20.73 -18.34
CA GLU A 44 2.15 -19.35 -18.37
C GLU A 44 2.51 -18.58 -17.08
N ILE A 45 2.46 -19.25 -15.92
CA ILE A 45 2.93 -18.70 -14.65
C ILE A 45 4.42 -18.34 -14.74
N GLU A 46 5.26 -19.26 -15.20
CA GLU A 46 6.71 -19.04 -15.32
C GLU A 46 7.05 -17.87 -16.26
N ASP A 47 6.37 -17.78 -17.41
CA ASP A 47 6.55 -16.69 -18.37
C ASP A 47 6.16 -15.32 -17.79
N ILE A 48 5.02 -15.25 -17.09
CA ILE A 48 4.56 -14.02 -16.46
C ILE A 48 5.50 -13.62 -15.30
N GLU A 49 6.00 -14.57 -14.52
CA GLU A 49 6.99 -14.31 -13.47
C GLU A 49 8.29 -13.72 -14.05
N ALA A 50 8.76 -14.26 -15.18
CA ALA A 50 9.93 -13.71 -15.87
C ALA A 50 9.68 -12.28 -16.38
N GLN A 51 8.50 -12.01 -16.93
CA GLN A 51 8.11 -10.66 -17.39
C GLN A 51 8.00 -9.68 -16.22
N ILE A 52 7.42 -10.09 -15.09
CA ILE A 52 7.38 -9.30 -13.85
C ILE A 52 8.80 -8.97 -13.37
N ALA A 53 9.69 -9.95 -13.32
CA ALA A 53 11.09 -9.75 -12.91
C ALA A 53 11.80 -8.74 -13.82
N ALA A 54 11.60 -8.83 -15.14
CA ALA A 54 12.17 -7.90 -16.11
C ALA A 54 11.63 -6.47 -15.94
N ILE A 55 10.32 -6.31 -15.70
CA ILE A 55 9.70 -4.99 -15.46
C ILE A 55 10.22 -4.40 -14.15
N LYS A 56 10.28 -5.20 -13.06
CA LYS A 56 10.86 -4.78 -11.79
C LYS A 56 12.29 -4.30 -11.98
N ALA A 57 13.14 -5.05 -12.68
CA ALA A 57 14.52 -4.65 -12.96
C ALA A 57 14.62 -3.28 -13.67
N LYS A 58 13.72 -2.99 -14.62
CA LYS A 58 13.65 -1.67 -15.28
C LYS A 58 13.21 -0.56 -14.31
N LEU A 59 12.22 -0.81 -13.47
CA LEU A 59 11.75 0.16 -12.47
C LEU A 59 12.80 0.40 -11.36
N VAL A 60 13.54 -0.62 -10.94
CA VAL A 60 14.72 -0.51 -10.06
C VAL A 60 15.78 0.39 -10.71
N ALA A 61 16.11 0.13 -11.98
CA ALA A 61 17.10 0.92 -12.71
C ALA A 61 16.69 2.41 -12.76
N ALA A 62 15.39 2.67 -12.94
CA ALA A 62 14.79 4.00 -12.93
C ALA A 62 14.71 4.65 -11.53
N GLY A 63 14.90 3.89 -10.44
CA GLY A 63 14.68 4.39 -9.08
C GLY A 63 13.22 4.69 -8.77
N ALA A 64 12.30 4.04 -9.48
CA ALA A 64 10.87 4.32 -9.45
C ALA A 64 10.06 3.40 -8.52
N LEU A 65 10.73 2.43 -7.88
CA LEU A 65 10.13 1.57 -6.85
C LEU A 65 10.39 2.19 -5.48
N ASN A 66 9.29 2.61 -4.85
CA ASN A 66 9.23 2.84 -3.42
C ASN A 66 8.73 1.55 -2.78
N GLY A 67 9.28 1.23 -1.62
CA GLY A 67 8.91 0.07 -0.83
C GLY A 67 9.08 0.37 0.64
N LEU A 68 8.77 -0.61 1.47
CA LEU A 68 8.85 -0.48 2.92
C LEU A 68 10.12 -1.17 3.40
N LEU A 69 10.97 -0.42 4.05
CA LEU A 69 12.04 -0.98 4.85
C LEU A 69 11.45 -1.30 6.23
N LYS A 70 11.46 -2.57 6.58
CA LYS A 70 11.05 -3.08 7.88
C LYS A 70 12.27 -3.18 8.78
N VAL A 71 12.24 -2.47 9.89
CA VAL A 71 13.27 -2.57 10.94
C VAL A 71 12.64 -3.12 12.20
N THR A 72 13.11 -4.27 12.66
CA THR A 72 12.64 -4.88 13.91
C THR A 72 13.58 -4.50 15.05
N LEU A 73 13.04 -3.88 16.10
CA LEU A 73 13.75 -3.56 17.34
C LEU A 73 13.38 -4.53 18.47
N GLU A 74 14.34 -4.97 19.27
CA GLU A 74 14.17 -5.81 20.47
C GLU A 74 14.45 -5.00 21.75
N GLY A 75 13.71 -5.27 22.85
CA GLY A 75 13.96 -4.70 24.18
C GLY A 75 12.81 -3.86 24.76
N GLN A 76 13.10 -3.05 25.79
CA GLN A 76 12.14 -2.07 26.31
C GLN A 76 12.13 -0.83 25.42
N HIS A 77 10.98 -0.58 24.80
CA HIS A 77 10.82 0.49 23.83
C HIS A 77 10.27 1.74 24.51
N SER A 78 11.16 2.65 24.91
CA SER A 78 10.75 3.98 25.35
C SER A 78 10.43 4.87 24.14
N PRO A 79 9.51 5.85 24.26
CA PRO A 79 9.23 6.81 23.18
C PRO A 79 10.49 7.51 22.66
N GLU A 80 11.47 7.76 23.53
CA GLU A 80 12.76 8.38 23.18
C GLU A 80 13.60 7.46 22.28
N MET A 81 13.63 6.15 22.55
CA MET A 81 14.35 5.17 21.74
C MET A 81 13.78 5.09 20.32
N ILE A 82 12.45 5.17 20.21
CA ILE A 82 11.74 5.12 18.94
C ILE A 82 12.03 6.38 18.10
N GLU A 83 12.04 7.55 18.72
CA GLU A 83 12.40 8.81 18.06
C GLU A 83 13.90 8.87 17.68
N ALA A 84 14.78 8.31 18.51
CA ALA A 84 16.19 8.16 18.17
C ALA A 84 16.36 7.26 16.94
N ALA A 85 15.66 6.13 16.89
CA ALA A 85 15.68 5.24 15.75
C ALA A 85 15.18 5.93 14.47
N LYS A 86 14.06 6.67 14.53
CA LYS A 86 13.58 7.46 13.38
C LYS A 86 14.64 8.40 12.85
N ARG A 87 15.26 9.21 13.72
CA ARG A 87 16.29 10.17 13.32
C ARG A 87 17.51 9.49 12.71
N ALA A 88 17.92 8.37 13.29
CA ALA A 88 19.08 7.63 12.82
C ALA A 88 18.84 7.04 11.42
N PHE A 89 17.71 6.38 11.20
CA PHE A 89 17.35 5.84 9.87
C PHE A 89 17.14 6.97 8.84
N ALA A 90 16.49 8.06 9.23
CA ALA A 90 16.32 9.23 8.38
C ALA A 90 17.67 9.80 7.90
N GLY A 91 18.63 9.92 8.83
CA GLY A 91 19.99 10.38 8.54
C GLY A 91 20.74 9.48 7.56
N VAL A 92 20.67 8.15 7.74
CA VAL A 92 21.33 7.20 6.83
C VAL A 92 20.71 7.20 5.44
N LEU A 93 19.38 7.33 5.37
CA LEU A 93 18.62 7.31 4.12
C LEU A 93 18.63 8.66 3.41
N GLY A 94 19.07 9.73 4.07
CA GLY A 94 19.06 11.09 3.53
C GLY A 94 17.63 11.62 3.32
N ILE A 95 16.68 11.15 4.12
CA ILE A 95 15.26 11.54 4.06
C ILE A 95 14.88 12.32 5.33
N PRO A 96 13.85 13.17 5.29
CA PRO A 96 13.28 13.77 6.49
C PRO A 96 12.79 12.71 7.49
N ALA A 97 12.98 12.93 8.79
CA ALA A 97 12.59 11.98 9.84
C ALA A 97 11.07 11.74 9.90
N GLU A 98 10.29 12.68 9.40
CA GLU A 98 8.83 12.61 9.28
C GLU A 98 8.36 11.59 8.24
N GLN A 99 9.25 11.20 7.31
CA GLN A 99 9.03 10.12 6.34
C GLN A 99 9.37 8.73 6.92
N VAL A 100 9.91 8.68 8.15
CA VAL A 100 10.14 7.45 8.90
C VAL A 100 8.99 7.24 9.89
N LYS A 101 8.16 6.23 9.63
CA LYS A 101 6.98 5.94 10.44
C LYS A 101 7.19 4.67 11.24
N VAL A 102 6.58 4.63 12.43
CA VAL A 102 6.70 3.52 13.38
C VAL A 102 5.37 2.81 13.41
N THR A 103 5.39 1.51 13.23
CA THR A 103 4.21 0.67 13.34
C THR A 103 4.43 -0.31 14.49
N TYR A 104 3.57 -0.25 15.49
CA TYR A 104 3.66 -1.18 16.62
C TYR A 104 2.95 -2.48 16.27
N LEU A 105 3.67 -3.59 16.35
CA LEU A 105 3.05 -4.90 16.47
C LEU A 105 3.25 -5.31 17.93
N GLY A 106 2.17 -5.76 18.59
CA GLY A 106 2.26 -6.27 19.96
C GLY A 106 3.32 -7.38 20.09
N GLU A 107 3.74 -7.66 21.33
CA GLU A 107 4.83 -8.58 21.74
C GLU A 107 6.23 -7.95 21.93
N GLY A 108 6.31 -6.67 22.30
CA GLY A 108 7.59 -6.09 22.74
C GLY A 108 8.67 -6.03 21.65
N SER A 109 8.25 -6.05 20.38
CA SER A 109 9.09 -5.79 19.21
C SER A 109 8.52 -4.57 18.48
N VAL A 110 9.32 -3.55 18.22
CA VAL A 110 8.89 -2.37 17.45
C VAL A 110 9.30 -2.56 16.01
N VAL A 111 8.35 -2.40 15.08
CA VAL A 111 8.64 -2.42 13.65
C VAL A 111 8.62 -1.00 13.10
N LEU A 112 9.73 -0.53 12.56
CA LEU A 112 9.75 0.70 11.79
C LEU A 112 9.44 0.34 10.34
N LEU A 113 8.38 0.92 9.79
CA LEU A 113 8.09 0.85 8.37
C LEU A 113 8.55 2.17 7.75
N VAL A 114 9.65 2.11 7.00
CA VAL A 114 10.26 3.29 6.39
C VAL A 114 10.01 3.25 4.90
N GLN A 115 9.24 4.21 4.40
CA GLN A 115 9.09 4.36 2.97
C GLN A 115 10.38 4.94 2.40
N VAL A 116 11.08 4.14 1.60
CA VAL A 116 12.32 4.58 0.96
C VAL A 116 12.41 4.12 -0.49
N PRO A 117 13.18 4.83 -1.34
CA PRO A 117 13.55 4.33 -2.65
C PRO A 117 14.29 2.99 -2.51
N GLN A 118 13.96 2.01 -3.35
CA GLN A 118 14.54 0.66 -3.26
C GLN A 118 16.08 0.65 -3.22
N LYS A 119 16.74 1.49 -4.03
CA LYS A 119 18.21 1.60 -4.02
C LYS A 119 18.77 2.05 -2.66
N ALA A 120 18.04 2.86 -1.91
CA ALA A 120 18.45 3.30 -0.57
C ALA A 120 18.24 2.17 0.44
N ALA A 121 17.13 1.44 0.35
CA ALA A 121 16.90 0.25 1.16
C ALA A 121 17.94 -0.84 0.92
N GLU A 122 18.19 -1.21 -0.34
CA GLU A 122 19.17 -2.24 -0.70
C GLU A 122 20.57 -1.89 -0.19
N ARG A 123 20.96 -0.61 -0.26
CA ARG A 123 22.22 -0.13 0.34
C ARG A 123 22.21 -0.30 1.85
N LEU A 124 21.13 0.07 2.52
CA LEU A 124 21.05 -0.02 3.98
C LEU A 124 21.04 -1.47 4.46
N VAL A 125 20.27 -2.34 3.80
CA VAL A 125 20.26 -3.80 4.04
C VAL A 125 21.65 -4.40 3.78
N ALA A 126 22.32 -4.01 2.70
CA ALA A 126 23.67 -4.50 2.39
C ALA A 126 24.75 -3.97 3.36
N MET A 127 24.51 -2.82 3.99
CA MET A 127 25.37 -2.25 5.02
C MET A 127 25.04 -2.75 6.43
N TYR A 128 23.95 -3.50 6.60
CA TYR A 128 23.53 -4.02 7.89
C TYR A 128 24.34 -5.26 8.25
N GLU A 129 25.46 -5.06 8.94
CA GLU A 129 26.08 -6.09 9.78
C GLU A 129 25.99 -5.66 11.26
N PRO A 130 25.52 -6.52 12.17
CA PRO A 130 25.51 -6.23 13.59
C PRO A 130 26.89 -5.72 14.08
N GLY A 131 26.93 -4.50 14.63
CA GLY A 131 28.15 -3.83 15.10
C GLY A 131 28.87 -2.91 14.08
N THR A 132 28.47 -2.87 12.81
CA THR A 132 29.09 -2.00 11.78
C THR A 132 28.26 -0.77 11.43
N LEU A 133 26.94 -0.86 11.58
CA LEU A 133 26.01 0.24 11.31
C LEU A 133 26.03 1.24 12.47
N ASN A 134 26.81 2.31 12.35
CA ASN A 134 26.86 3.36 13.36
C ASN A 134 25.64 4.28 13.26
N LEU A 135 24.61 3.98 14.05
CA LEU A 135 23.42 4.81 14.21
C LEU A 135 23.59 5.66 15.48
N PRO A 136 23.65 7.00 15.37
CA PRO A 136 23.67 7.87 16.54
C PRO A 136 22.45 7.58 17.42
N ASP A 137 22.69 7.43 18.72
CA ASP A 137 21.64 7.24 19.73
C ASP A 137 20.84 5.92 19.61
N LEU A 138 21.29 4.95 18.81
CA LEU A 138 20.70 3.61 18.74
C LEU A 138 21.79 2.52 18.77
N VAL A 139 21.74 1.63 19.77
CA VAL A 139 22.68 0.51 19.88
C VAL A 139 22.29 -0.56 18.86
N VAL A 140 23.24 -1.08 18.09
CA VAL A 140 22.96 -2.08 17.03
C VAL A 140 22.36 -3.37 17.59
N GLU A 141 22.70 -3.75 18.83
CA GLU A 141 22.10 -4.90 19.54
C GLU A 141 20.59 -4.74 19.79
N THR A 142 20.05 -3.53 19.69
CA THR A 142 18.59 -3.28 19.70
C THR A 142 17.95 -3.65 18.37
N ILE A 143 18.68 -3.57 17.25
CA ILE A 143 18.12 -3.94 15.94
C ILE A 143 18.26 -5.45 15.76
N LYS A 144 17.13 -6.12 15.62
CA LYS A 144 17.06 -7.55 15.33
C LYS A 144 17.26 -7.82 13.84
N SER A 145 16.49 -7.12 13.01
CA SER A 145 16.55 -7.29 11.56
C SER A 145 16.24 -6.00 10.81
N VAL A 146 16.81 -5.89 9.61
CA VAL A 146 16.49 -4.87 8.61
C VAL A 146 16.18 -5.61 7.32
N GLU A 147 14.91 -5.56 6.91
CA GLU A 147 14.37 -6.32 5.79
C GLU A 147 13.68 -5.37 4.81
N TRP A 148 13.90 -5.58 3.51
CA TRP A 148 13.14 -4.88 2.48
C TRP A 148 11.87 -5.66 2.16
N GLU A 149 10.72 -5.00 2.31
CA GLU A 149 9.41 -5.53 1.93
C GLU A 149 8.86 -4.71 0.76
N GLU A 150 8.64 -5.38 -0.37
CA GLU A 150 7.84 -4.82 -1.47
C GLU A 150 6.38 -4.73 -0.98
N ILE A 151 5.66 -3.66 -1.33
CA ILE A 151 4.37 -3.28 -0.72
C ILE A 151 3.18 -4.18 -1.15
N HIS A 152 3.39 -5.48 -1.36
CA HIS A 152 2.43 -6.37 -2.05
C HIS A 152 1.81 -7.48 -1.20
N GLY A 153 2.09 -7.57 0.10
CA GLY A 153 1.74 -8.78 0.87
C GLY A 153 0.87 -8.59 2.10
N GLU A 154 1.40 -7.95 3.14
CA GLU A 154 0.89 -8.16 4.49
C GLU A 154 0.78 -6.83 5.25
N LEU A 155 -0.12 -5.98 4.78
CA LEU A 155 -0.42 -4.70 5.42
C LEU A 155 -1.65 -4.77 6.33
N GLN A 156 -2.19 -5.97 6.53
CA GLN A 156 -3.28 -6.23 7.44
C GLN A 156 -2.97 -5.71 8.85
N GLY A 157 -3.87 -4.89 9.39
CA GLY A 157 -3.74 -4.33 10.73
C GLY A 157 -2.55 -3.39 10.96
N LYS A 158 -1.84 -2.95 9.91
CA LYS A 158 -0.68 -2.07 10.06
C LYS A 158 -1.10 -0.61 10.25
N ASP A 159 -0.34 0.11 11.06
CA ASP A 159 -0.40 1.58 11.16
C ASP A 159 0.35 2.21 9.99
N LEU A 160 -0.40 2.76 9.05
CA LEU A 160 0.04 3.43 7.83
C LEU A 160 -0.44 4.90 7.79
N ARG A 161 -0.75 5.48 8.96
CA ARG A 161 -1.29 6.83 9.05
C ARG A 161 -0.36 7.88 8.47
N GLY A 162 -0.91 8.72 7.60
CA GLY A 162 -0.19 9.81 6.97
C GLY A 162 0.99 9.39 6.08
N PHE A 163 1.08 8.11 5.67
CA PHE A 163 2.10 7.68 4.70
C PHE A 163 1.84 8.29 3.32
N ASP A 164 2.90 8.53 2.56
CA ASP A 164 2.79 8.93 1.15
C ASP A 164 2.82 7.71 0.23
N LEU A 165 1.70 6.99 0.18
CA LEU A 165 1.47 5.88 -0.74
C LEU A 165 1.03 6.34 -2.14
N SER A 166 1.34 7.58 -2.53
CA SER A 166 0.98 8.07 -3.85
C SER A 166 1.68 7.25 -4.94
N TYR A 167 0.93 6.89 -5.98
CA TYR A 167 1.40 6.02 -7.06
C TYR A 167 1.94 4.65 -6.60
N ALA A 168 1.65 4.23 -5.36
CA ALA A 168 1.97 2.90 -4.87
C ALA A 168 1.14 1.87 -5.64
N ASP A 169 1.76 0.74 -5.96
CA ASP A 169 1.05 -0.42 -6.47
C ASP A 169 0.65 -1.29 -5.27
N LEU A 170 -0.58 -1.09 -4.79
CA LEU A 170 -1.24 -1.83 -3.72
C LEU A 170 -2.33 -2.74 -4.30
N SER A 171 -2.31 -2.98 -5.62
CA SER A 171 -3.26 -3.86 -6.27
C SER A 171 -3.14 -5.24 -5.64
N TRP A 172 -4.27 -5.86 -5.29
CA TRP A 172 -4.31 -7.16 -4.62
C TRP A 172 -3.71 -7.22 -3.21
N ALA A 173 -3.32 -6.09 -2.61
CA ALA A 173 -2.80 -6.08 -1.25
C ALA A 173 -3.90 -6.40 -0.23
N ASP A 174 -3.55 -7.12 0.83
CA ASP A 174 -4.37 -7.21 2.03
C ASP A 174 -4.01 -6.04 2.98
N LEU A 175 -4.91 -5.06 3.01
CA LEU A 175 -4.92 -3.87 3.87
C LEU A 175 -6.08 -3.95 4.87
N SER A 176 -6.68 -5.14 5.07
CA SER A 176 -7.82 -5.29 5.96
C SER A 176 -7.44 -4.84 7.37
N TRP A 177 -8.30 -4.05 8.02
CA TRP A 177 -8.05 -3.47 9.35
C TRP A 177 -6.81 -2.56 9.47
N ALA A 178 -6.18 -2.17 8.36
CA ALA A 178 -5.07 -1.23 8.40
C ALA A 178 -5.54 0.19 8.77
N ASP A 179 -4.71 0.94 9.49
CA ASP A 179 -4.98 2.35 9.80
C ASP A 179 -4.24 3.22 8.79
N LEU A 180 -4.97 3.70 7.77
CA LEU A 180 -4.53 4.59 6.70
C LEU A 180 -5.00 6.04 6.92
N SER A 181 -5.37 6.41 8.16
CA SER A 181 -5.92 7.74 8.45
C SER A 181 -4.98 8.85 7.97
N GLY A 182 -5.50 9.78 7.17
CA GLY A 182 -4.75 10.88 6.58
C GLY A 182 -3.64 10.49 5.59
N ALA A 183 -3.53 9.21 5.18
CA ALA A 183 -2.54 8.78 4.20
C ALA A 183 -2.77 9.43 2.83
N ASN A 184 -1.69 9.70 2.10
CA ASN A 184 -1.75 10.13 0.71
C ASN A 184 -1.66 8.91 -0.21
N LEU A 185 -2.79 8.49 -0.76
CA LEU A 185 -2.96 7.42 -1.76
C LEU A 185 -3.26 8.02 -3.16
N THR A 186 -2.84 9.27 -3.41
CA THR A 186 -3.07 9.93 -4.70
C THR A 186 -2.55 9.06 -5.85
N LYS A 187 -3.42 8.69 -6.79
CA LYS A 187 -3.10 7.82 -7.93
C LYS A 187 -2.49 6.47 -7.54
N ALA A 188 -2.74 5.98 -6.33
CA ALA A 188 -2.38 4.63 -5.95
C ALA A 188 -3.21 3.62 -6.76
N TYR A 189 -2.61 2.49 -7.09
CA TYR A 189 -3.29 1.36 -7.70
C TYR A 189 -3.73 0.43 -6.57
N LEU A 190 -5.04 0.31 -6.35
CA LEU A 190 -5.68 -0.49 -5.29
C LEU A 190 -6.68 -1.48 -5.90
N SER A 191 -6.54 -1.81 -7.18
CA SER A 191 -7.50 -2.70 -7.84
C SER A 191 -7.45 -4.08 -7.19
N HIS A 192 -8.62 -4.63 -6.86
CA HIS A 192 -8.77 -5.92 -6.20
C HIS A 192 -8.09 -6.05 -4.82
N SER A 193 -7.71 -4.95 -4.17
CA SER A 193 -7.18 -4.99 -2.79
C SER A 193 -8.29 -5.27 -1.79
N SER A 194 -7.95 -5.94 -0.67
CA SER A 194 -8.83 -6.00 0.50
C SER A 194 -8.52 -4.85 1.44
N LEU A 195 -9.47 -3.92 1.60
CA LEU A 195 -9.47 -2.81 2.54
C LEU A 195 -10.58 -2.98 3.57
N SER A 196 -11.10 -4.20 3.75
CA SER A 196 -12.22 -4.42 4.65
C SER A 196 -11.86 -4.05 6.09
N GLY A 197 -12.72 -3.24 6.72
CA GLY A 197 -12.49 -2.70 8.06
C GLY A 197 -11.32 -1.71 8.18
N ALA A 198 -10.69 -1.29 7.07
CA ALA A 198 -9.59 -0.33 7.10
C ALA A 198 -10.07 1.07 7.52
N THR A 199 -9.24 1.80 8.26
CA THR A 199 -9.51 3.20 8.61
C THR A 199 -8.82 4.12 7.60
N LEU A 200 -9.59 4.78 6.75
CA LEU A 200 -9.15 5.72 5.70
C LEU A 200 -9.62 7.15 5.98
N SER A 201 -10.00 7.46 7.23
CA SER A 201 -10.52 8.77 7.60
C SER A 201 -9.55 9.89 7.19
N GLY A 202 -10.05 10.87 6.43
CA GLY A 202 -9.28 12.00 5.90
C GLY A 202 -8.17 11.64 4.90
N ALA A 203 -8.07 10.39 4.44
CA ALA A 203 -7.08 9.98 3.46
C ALA A 203 -7.31 10.65 2.09
N THR A 204 -6.24 10.89 1.34
CA THR A 204 -6.30 11.44 -0.03
C THR A 204 -6.14 10.32 -1.05
N LEU A 205 -7.22 9.90 -1.69
CA LEU A 205 -7.26 8.87 -2.73
C LEU A 205 -7.49 9.45 -4.14
N SER A 206 -7.16 10.73 -4.35
CA SER A 206 -7.43 11.43 -5.61
C SER A 206 -6.83 10.69 -6.82
N GLY A 207 -7.67 10.32 -7.78
CA GLY A 207 -7.25 9.57 -8.97
C GLY A 207 -6.77 8.14 -8.71
N ALA A 208 -6.97 7.58 -7.51
CA ALA A 208 -6.64 6.19 -7.22
C ALA A 208 -7.53 5.22 -8.01
N THR A 209 -7.02 4.02 -8.29
CA THR A 209 -7.78 2.97 -8.98
C THR A 209 -8.18 1.88 -7.99
N LEU A 210 -9.43 1.92 -7.53
CA LEU A 210 -10.07 1.00 -6.58
C LEU A 210 -11.02 0.01 -7.28
N HIS A 211 -10.83 -0.21 -8.58
CA HIS A 211 -11.65 -1.14 -9.35
C HIS A 211 -11.71 -2.51 -8.68
N ASP A 212 -12.93 -2.99 -8.38
CA ASP A 212 -13.18 -4.30 -7.78
C ASP A 212 -12.47 -4.50 -6.41
N ALA A 213 -12.15 -3.41 -5.70
CA ALA A 213 -11.60 -3.45 -4.35
C ALA A 213 -12.70 -3.72 -3.31
N ASP A 214 -12.35 -4.44 -2.25
CA ASP A 214 -13.25 -4.66 -1.11
C ASP A 214 -13.01 -3.59 -0.03
N LEU A 215 -13.94 -2.65 0.10
CA LEU A 215 -13.96 -1.60 1.12
C LEU A 215 -15.06 -1.87 2.17
N SER A 216 -15.53 -3.11 2.31
CA SER A 216 -16.60 -3.44 3.25
C SER A 216 -16.23 -3.05 4.68
N GLN A 217 -17.09 -2.34 5.39
CA GLN A 217 -16.85 -1.82 6.75
C GLN A 217 -15.68 -0.82 6.86
N ALA A 218 -15.16 -0.30 5.75
CA ALA A 218 -14.09 0.69 5.79
C ALA A 218 -14.63 2.06 6.25
N ASP A 219 -13.84 2.76 7.07
CA ASP A 219 -14.10 4.15 7.45
C ASP A 219 -13.44 5.08 6.42
N LEU A 220 -14.24 5.67 5.52
CA LEU A 220 -13.82 6.65 4.52
C LEU A 220 -14.30 8.06 4.90
N ASN A 221 -14.58 8.31 6.19
CA ASN A 221 -15.05 9.60 6.67
C ASN A 221 -14.10 10.72 6.24
N LEU A 222 -14.62 11.78 5.63
CA LEU A 222 -13.84 12.92 5.11
C LEU A 222 -12.75 12.57 4.08
N ALA A 223 -12.73 11.36 3.52
CA ALA A 223 -11.75 10.97 2.52
C ALA A 223 -11.93 11.74 1.20
N ILE A 224 -10.82 12.02 0.52
CA ILE A 224 -10.82 12.70 -0.78
C ILE A 224 -10.68 11.67 -1.90
N LEU A 225 -11.79 11.36 -2.58
CA LEU A 225 -11.90 10.35 -3.65
C LEU A 225 -12.07 11.01 -5.03
N THR A 226 -11.70 12.28 -5.19
CA THR A 226 -11.90 12.98 -6.46
C THR A 226 -11.15 12.31 -7.59
N ASP A 227 -11.80 12.12 -8.74
CA ASP A 227 -11.24 11.40 -9.90
C ASP A 227 -10.89 9.91 -9.66
N ALA A 228 -11.21 9.34 -8.50
CA ALA A 228 -10.94 7.92 -8.23
C ALA A 228 -11.87 7.01 -9.04
N ASP A 229 -11.37 5.82 -9.39
CA ASP A 229 -12.17 4.76 -10.02
C ASP A 229 -12.59 3.73 -8.97
N LEU A 230 -13.86 3.77 -8.56
CA LEU A 230 -14.51 2.85 -7.62
C LEU A 230 -15.41 1.85 -8.37
N SER A 231 -15.25 1.71 -9.68
CA SER A 231 -16.12 0.83 -10.47
C SER A 231 -16.03 -0.61 -9.97
N LEU A 232 -17.19 -1.23 -9.70
CA LEU A 232 -17.33 -2.57 -9.11
C LEU A 232 -16.75 -2.75 -7.70
N ALA A 233 -16.32 -1.69 -7.01
CA ALA A 233 -15.90 -1.82 -5.62
C ALA A 233 -17.05 -2.28 -4.72
N ILE A 234 -16.71 -2.96 -3.62
CA ILE A 234 -17.68 -3.41 -2.61
C ILE A 234 -17.58 -2.45 -1.43
N LEU A 235 -18.69 -1.81 -1.04
CA LEU A 235 -18.73 -0.79 0.02
C LEU A 235 -19.71 -1.16 1.15
N THR A 236 -20.15 -2.41 1.25
CA THR A 236 -21.14 -2.84 2.26
C THR A 236 -20.71 -2.38 3.66
N ASP A 237 -21.59 -1.65 4.37
CA ASP A 237 -21.33 -1.08 5.71
C ASP A 237 -20.16 -0.06 5.77
N ALA A 238 -19.67 0.46 4.64
CA ALA A 238 -18.63 1.49 4.62
C ALA A 238 -19.19 2.88 4.96
N ASP A 239 -18.38 3.72 5.61
CA ASP A 239 -18.75 5.10 5.96
C ASP A 239 -18.10 6.13 5.03
N LEU A 240 -18.91 6.75 4.16
CA LEU A 240 -18.54 7.84 3.26
C LEU A 240 -18.96 9.24 3.77
N SER A 241 -19.31 9.39 5.05
CA SER A 241 -19.76 10.67 5.61
C SER A 241 -18.72 11.76 5.39
N GLY A 242 -19.13 12.87 4.76
CA GLY A 242 -18.23 13.97 4.37
C GLY A 242 -17.18 13.66 3.30
N ALA A 243 -17.16 12.46 2.71
CA ALA A 243 -16.21 12.12 1.66
C ALA A 243 -16.46 12.93 0.37
N ASP A 244 -15.39 13.18 -0.39
CA ASP A 244 -15.44 13.93 -1.65
C ASP A 244 -15.24 13.02 -2.87
N LEU A 245 -16.35 12.55 -3.44
CA LEU A 245 -16.39 11.70 -4.63
C LEU A 245 -16.59 12.49 -5.94
N ARG A 246 -16.36 13.81 -5.96
CA ARG A 246 -16.55 14.59 -7.21
C ARG A 246 -15.67 14.02 -8.32
N ARG A 247 -16.29 13.75 -9.49
CA ARG A 247 -15.64 13.15 -10.67
C ARG A 247 -15.16 11.70 -10.48
N ALA A 248 -15.53 11.04 -9.39
CA ALA A 248 -15.26 9.62 -9.22
C ALA A 248 -16.11 8.78 -10.19
N TYR A 249 -15.57 7.64 -10.61
CA TYR A 249 -16.26 6.66 -11.44
C TYR A 249 -16.89 5.60 -10.53
N LEU A 250 -18.23 5.50 -10.54
CA LEU A 250 -19.00 4.63 -9.65
C LEU A 250 -19.75 3.52 -10.42
N LEU A 251 -19.26 3.13 -11.60
CA LEU A 251 -19.99 2.20 -12.47
C LEU A 251 -20.13 0.82 -11.80
N GLY A 252 -21.37 0.36 -11.66
CA GLY A 252 -21.68 -0.94 -11.05
C GLY A 252 -21.47 -0.99 -9.54
N LEU A 253 -21.26 0.16 -8.89
CA LEU A 253 -21.15 0.26 -7.44
C LEU A 253 -22.53 0.06 -6.79
N ASN A 254 -22.59 -0.80 -5.77
CA ASN A 254 -23.77 -0.96 -4.93
C ASN A 254 -23.63 -0.08 -3.68
N LEU A 255 -24.57 0.84 -3.48
CA LEU A 255 -24.62 1.73 -2.30
C LEU A 255 -25.61 1.28 -1.22
N THR A 256 -26.16 0.06 -1.35
CA THR A 256 -26.96 -0.54 -0.27
C THR A 256 -26.09 -0.67 0.97
N ASP A 257 -26.62 -0.26 2.12
CA ASP A 257 -25.95 -0.28 3.42
C ASP A 257 -24.66 0.58 3.52
N VAL A 258 -24.45 1.50 2.58
CA VAL A 258 -23.38 2.51 2.67
C VAL A 258 -23.86 3.69 3.51
N ILE A 259 -23.06 4.07 4.51
CA ILE A 259 -23.32 5.22 5.36
C ILE A 259 -22.78 6.48 4.66
N TYR A 260 -23.58 7.53 4.60
CA TYR A 260 -23.19 8.85 4.09
C TYR A 260 -24.10 9.92 4.67
N ASP A 261 -23.68 11.19 4.61
CA ASP A 261 -24.42 12.31 5.18
C ASP A 261 -24.64 13.44 4.16
N GLU A 262 -25.26 14.55 4.58
CA GLU A 262 -25.50 15.72 3.73
C GLU A 262 -24.22 16.43 3.27
N THR A 263 -23.07 16.11 3.88
CA THR A 263 -21.77 16.71 3.57
C THR A 263 -20.97 15.89 2.55
N THR A 264 -21.35 14.63 2.32
CA THR A 264 -20.80 13.78 1.26
C THR A 264 -21.04 14.39 -0.13
N LYS A 265 -19.95 14.56 -0.90
CA LYS A 265 -20.00 15.20 -2.23
C LYS A 265 -19.95 14.15 -3.33
N TRP A 266 -21.05 14.02 -4.05
CA TRP A 266 -21.18 13.02 -5.12
C TRP A 266 -20.72 13.53 -6.50
N PRO A 267 -20.45 12.62 -7.47
CA PRO A 267 -20.28 12.99 -8.86
C PRO A 267 -21.46 13.79 -9.42
N TRP A 268 -21.22 14.63 -10.44
CA TRP A 268 -22.27 15.42 -11.07
C TRP A 268 -23.42 14.52 -11.56
N GLN A 269 -24.67 14.89 -11.25
CA GLN A 269 -25.90 14.13 -11.54
C GLN A 269 -26.07 12.78 -10.81
N TYR A 270 -25.13 12.40 -9.95
CA TYR A 270 -25.26 11.25 -9.08
C TYR A 270 -25.63 11.73 -7.68
N LYS A 271 -26.80 11.34 -7.16
CA LYS A 271 -27.14 11.52 -5.75
C LYS A 271 -27.93 10.27 -5.32
N PRO A 272 -27.40 9.44 -4.41
CA PRO A 272 -28.16 8.33 -3.88
C PRO A 272 -29.39 8.85 -3.13
N GLU A 273 -30.47 8.07 -3.17
CA GLU A 273 -31.67 8.35 -2.39
C GLU A 273 -31.30 8.18 -0.92
N LEU A 274 -31.42 9.27 -0.13
CA LEU A 274 -31.15 9.26 1.31
C LEU A 274 -31.96 8.14 1.94
N VAL A 275 -31.29 7.09 2.41
CA VAL A 275 -31.92 6.12 3.30
C VAL A 275 -31.86 6.74 4.68
N GLU A 276 -32.97 7.30 5.14
CA GLU A 276 -33.09 7.75 6.52
C GLU A 276 -32.92 6.53 7.43
N VAL A 277 -31.83 6.51 8.19
CA VAL A 277 -31.63 5.50 9.24
C VAL A 277 -32.49 5.94 10.42
N GLU A 278 -33.60 5.20 10.68
CA GLU A 278 -34.48 5.41 11.84
C GLU A 278 -33.78 5.13 13.18
#